data_AF-A0A7W8CVT5-F1
#
_entry.id   AF-A0A7W8CVT5-F1
#
_cell.length_a   1.000
_cell.length_b   1.000
_cell.length_c   1.000
_cell.angle_alpha   90.00
_cell.angle_beta   90.00
_cell.angle_gamma   90.00
#
_symmetry.space_group_name_H-M   'P 1'
#
loop_
_entity.id
_entity.type
_entity.pdbx_description
1 polymer ?
#
loop_
_entity_poly.entity_id
_entity_poly.type
_entity_poly.pdbx_seq_one_letter_code
_entity_poly.pdbx_strand_id
1 'polypeptide(L)'
;MKKLLIVLSTITVIALINWAAASVLQLAFLDLAIPIAGLALVLIYFFKSKGGMASRHLDMSIQGQTGIRMEQQAHVSERSYIFIGSIVYLLFAVGFTFFIYREYFLN
;
A
#
# COMPACT_ATOMS: atom_id res chain seq x y z
N MET A 1 15.89 7.92 12.44
CA MET A 1 16.20 8.47 11.09
C MET A 1 15.85 7.49 9.96
N LYS A 2 16.44 6.28 9.89
CA LYS A 2 16.16 5.30 8.80
C LYS A 2 14.67 5.00 8.55
N LYS A 3 13.89 4.83 9.61
CA LYS A 3 12.44 4.54 9.54
C LYS A 3 11.62 5.67 8.92
N LEU A 4 11.97 6.92 9.25
CA LEU A 4 11.29 8.11 8.75
C LEU A 4 11.64 8.35 7.28
N LEU A 5 12.89 8.08 6.89
CA LEU A 5 13.32 8.09 5.48
C LEU A 5 12.55 7.07 4.63
N ILE A 6 12.28 5.87 5.14
CA ILE A 6 11.47 4.86 4.42
C ILE A 6 10.04 5.34 4.21
N VAL A 7 9.44 5.98 5.23
CA VAL A 7 8.09 6.54 5.11
C VAL A 7 8.06 7.65 4.06
N LEU A 8 9.01 8.59 4.13
CA LEU A 8 9.12 9.68 3.16
C LEU A 8 9.36 9.16 1.74
N SER A 9 10.26 8.19 1.56
CA SER A 9 10.51 7.63 0.23
C SER A 9 9.26 6.91 -0.31
N THR A 10 8.51 6.22 0.55
CA THR A 10 7.25 5.57 0.16
C THR A 10 6.23 6.59 -0.32
N ILE A 11 6.04 7.68 0.42
CA ILE A 11 5.14 8.78 0.05
C ILE A 11 5.56 9.37 -1.31
N THR A 12 6.85 9.66 -1.49
CA THR A 12 7.38 10.21 -2.75
C THR A 12 7.15 9.25 -3.91
N VAL A 13 7.40 7.95 -3.74
CA VAL A 13 7.19 6.94 -4.79
C VAL A 13 5.72 6.87 -5.19
N ILE A 14 4.79 6.82 -4.23
CA ILE A 14 3.35 6.80 -4.55
C ILE A 14 2.94 8.09 -5.25
N ALA A 15 3.44 9.25 -4.81
CA ALA A 15 3.17 10.53 -5.46
C ALA A 15 3.68 10.60 -6.91
N LEU A 16 4.87 10.06 -7.18
CA LEU A 16 5.42 9.98 -8.54
C LEU A 16 4.60 9.04 -9.42
N ILE A 17 4.14 7.90 -8.90
CA ILE A 17 3.25 6.99 -9.62
C ILE A 17 1.92 7.69 -9.93
N ASN A 18 1.35 8.40 -8.96
CA ASN A 18 0.11 9.17 -9.18
C ASN A 18 0.31 10.26 -10.25
N TRP A 19 1.43 10.98 -10.21
CA TRP A 19 1.75 12.00 -11.19
C TRP A 19 1.94 11.42 -12.60
N ALA A 20 2.64 10.30 -12.72
CA ALA A 20 2.82 9.60 -13.99
C ALA A 20 1.46 9.12 -14.54
N ALA A 21 0.62 8.51 -13.71
CA ALA A 21 -0.71 8.06 -14.11
C ALA A 21 -1.61 9.23 -14.54
N ALA A 22 -1.59 10.34 -13.79
CA ALA A 22 -2.33 11.55 -14.14
C ALA A 22 -1.87 12.15 -15.47
N SER A 23 -0.56 12.14 -15.73
CA SER A 23 0.01 12.65 -16.99
C SER A 23 -0.39 11.79 -18.19
N VAL A 24 -0.41 10.46 -18.04
CA VAL A 24 -0.81 9.52 -19.11
C VAL A 24 -2.31 9.58 -19.38
N LEU A 25 -3.12 9.67 -18.32
CA LEU A 25 -4.58 9.67 -18.43
C LEU A 25 -5.18 11.07 -18.70
N GLN A 26 -4.36 12.13 -18.67
CA GLN A 26 -4.78 13.53 -18.78
C GLN A 26 -5.86 13.92 -17.75
N LEU A 27 -5.83 13.29 -16.58
CA LEU A 27 -6.75 13.55 -15.48
C LEU A 27 -6.09 14.43 -14.42
N ALA A 28 -6.91 15.11 -13.61
CA ALA A 28 -6.38 15.89 -12.50
C ALA A 28 -5.70 14.96 -11.48
N PHE A 29 -4.57 15.41 -10.95
CA PHE A 29 -3.79 14.65 -9.96
C PHE A 29 -4.63 14.26 -8.74
N LEU A 30 -5.53 15.16 -8.31
CA LEU A 30 -6.37 14.95 -7.14
C LEU A 30 -7.40 13.83 -7.35
N ASP A 31 -7.97 13.74 -8.55
CA ASP A 31 -9.03 12.79 -8.88
C ASP A 31 -8.50 11.34 -8.88
N LEU A 32 -7.23 11.17 -9.25
CA LEU A 32 -6.54 9.87 -9.22
C LEU A 32 -5.85 9.56 -7.89
N ALA A 33 -5.63 10.56 -7.03
CA ALA A 33 -4.86 10.40 -5.80
C ALA A 33 -5.47 9.35 -4.86
N ILE A 34 -6.80 9.37 -4.68
CA ILE A 34 -7.50 8.41 -3.80
C ILE A 34 -7.50 7.00 -4.41
N PRO A 35 -7.91 6.78 -5.68
CA PRO A 35 -7.83 5.46 -6.32
C PRO A 35 -6.41 4.86 -6.29
N ILE A 36 -5.38 5.65 -6.60
CA ILE A 36 -4.00 5.18 -6.65
C ILE A 36 -3.46 4.90 -5.24
N ALA A 37 -3.78 5.75 -4.26
CA ALA A 37 -3.45 5.48 -2.86
C ALA A 37 -4.08 4.18 -2.37
N GLY A 38 -5.36 3.94 -2.69
CA GLY A 38 -6.08 2.72 -2.33
C GLY A 38 -5.47 1.47 -2.98
N LEU A 39 -5.18 1.52 -4.28
CA LEU A 39 -4.51 0.42 -4.99
C LEU A 39 -3.13 0.14 -4.40
N ALA A 40 -2.32 1.17 -4.16
CA ALA A 40 -1.01 1.03 -3.54
C ALA A 40 -1.11 0.40 -2.15
N LEU A 41 -2.09 0.81 -1.33
CA LEU A 41 -2.32 0.25 0.00
C LEU A 41 -2.67 -1.25 -0.06
N VAL A 42 -3.57 -1.65 -0.95
CA VAL A 42 -3.98 -3.06 -1.14
C VAL A 42 -2.78 -3.89 -1.61
N LEU A 43 -2.03 -3.41 -2.60
CA LEU A 43 -0.84 -4.11 -3.09
C LEU A 43 0.22 -4.25 -2.00
N ILE A 44 0.55 -3.15 -1.29
CA ILE A 44 1.51 -3.19 -0.19
C ILE A 44 1.02 -4.16 0.88
N TYR A 45 -0.25 -4.12 1.27
CA TYR A 45 -0.81 -5.06 2.24
C TYR A 45 -0.65 -6.52 1.79
N PHE A 46 -1.00 -6.82 0.54
CA PHE A 46 -0.89 -8.16 -0.04
C PHE A 46 0.56 -8.66 0.02
N PHE A 47 1.52 -7.87 -0.48
CA PHE A 47 2.93 -8.24 -0.51
C PHE A 47 3.61 -8.25 0.86
N LYS A 48 3.18 -7.40 1.80
CA LYS A 48 3.76 -7.34 3.16
C LYS A 48 3.09 -8.27 4.16
N SER A 49 1.92 -8.83 3.86
CA SER A 49 1.31 -9.85 4.70
C SER A 49 2.25 -11.06 4.79
N LYS A 50 2.97 -11.20 5.92
CA LYS A 50 3.91 -12.32 6.13
C LYS A 50 3.10 -13.61 6.33
N GLY A 51 3.51 -14.68 5.65
CA GLY A 51 2.69 -15.88 5.51
C GLY A 51 1.47 -15.66 4.59
N GLY A 52 1.58 -14.70 3.66
CA GLY A 52 0.52 -14.32 2.73
C GLY A 52 0.03 -15.51 1.90
N MET A 53 -1.14 -15.32 1.27
CA MET A 53 -1.88 -16.35 0.54
C MET A 53 -0.99 -17.14 -0.43
N ALA A 54 -0.09 -16.46 -1.13
CA ALA A 54 0.85 -17.09 -2.06
C ALA A 54 1.85 -18.04 -1.37
N SER A 55 2.52 -17.62 -0.30
CA SER A 55 3.45 -18.49 0.46
C SER A 55 2.71 -19.68 1.06
N ARG A 56 1.52 -19.47 1.64
CA ARG A 56 0.71 -20.58 2.19
C ARG A 56 0.28 -21.57 1.12
N HIS A 57 -0.10 -21.11 -0.08
CA HIS A 57 -0.43 -22.01 -1.18
C HIS A 57 0.77 -22.85 -1.62
N LEU A 58 1.95 -22.23 -1.68
CA LEU A 58 3.19 -22.91 -2.06
C LEU A 58 3.59 -23.95 -1.00
N ASP A 59 3.57 -23.57 0.28
CA ASP A 59 3.84 -24.48 1.40
C ASP A 59 2.87 -25.67 1.40
N MET A 60 1.57 -25.41 1.15
CA MET A 60 0.55 -26.46 1.08
C MET A 60 0.75 -27.38 -0.12
N SER A 61 1.21 -26.85 -1.27
CA SER A 61 1.56 -27.66 -2.44
C SER A 61 2.76 -28.57 -2.18
N ILE A 62 3.80 -28.05 -1.54
CA ILE A 62 5.02 -28.80 -1.19
C ILE A 62 4.69 -29.86 -0.13
N GLN A 63 3.89 -29.51 0.88
CA GLN A 63 3.43 -30.45 1.89
C GLN A 63 2.57 -31.57 1.28
N GLY A 64 1.71 -31.26 0.31
CA GLY A 64 0.93 -32.26 -0.42
C GLY A 64 1.77 -33.21 -1.28
N GLN A 65 2.90 -32.72 -1.83
CA GLN A 65 3.81 -33.53 -2.65
C GLN A 65 4.78 -34.38 -1.83
N THR A 66 5.26 -33.86 -0.70
CA THR A 66 6.31 -34.51 0.12
C THR A 66 5.78 -35.24 1.34
N GLY A 67 4.54 -34.97 1.76
CA GLY A 67 3.95 -35.50 2.99
C GLY A 67 4.54 -34.88 4.27
N ILE A 68 5.52 -33.97 4.16
CA ILE A 68 6.20 -33.37 5.30
C ILE A 68 5.47 -32.08 5.69
N ARG A 69 4.97 -32.02 6.93
CA ARG A 69 4.36 -30.80 7.48
C ARG A 69 5.43 -29.76 7.76
N MET A 70 5.38 -28.63 7.05
CA MET A 70 6.23 -27.49 7.38
C MET A 70 5.74 -26.85 8.68
N GLU A 71 6.65 -26.68 9.65
CA GLU A 71 6.37 -25.88 10.84
C GLU A 71 6.24 -24.42 10.46
N GLN A 72 5.05 -23.86 10.68
CA GLN A 72 4.80 -22.46 10.44
C GLN A 72 5.49 -21.65 11.55
N GLN A 73 6.64 -21.07 11.26
CA GLN A 73 7.32 -20.21 12.23
C GLN A 73 6.40 -19.06 12.64
N ALA A 74 6.14 -18.92 13.95
CA ALA A 74 5.36 -17.84 14.52
C ALA A 74 6.12 -16.52 14.32
N HIS A 75 5.90 -15.87 13.19
CA HIS A 75 6.60 -14.65 12.84
C HIS A 75 6.04 -13.46 13.60
N VAL A 76 6.88 -12.91 14.49
CA VAL A 76 6.63 -11.65 15.17
C VAL A 76 6.45 -10.57 14.11
N SER A 77 5.28 -9.94 14.10
CA SER A 77 4.90 -8.92 13.13
C SER A 77 5.80 -7.69 13.29
N GLU A 78 6.88 -7.62 12.52
CA GLU A 78 7.65 -6.39 12.38
C GLU A 78 6.79 -5.35 11.67
N ARG A 79 6.49 -4.27 12.40
CA ARG A 79 5.75 -3.09 11.92
C ARG A 79 6.31 -2.61 10.59
N SER A 80 5.51 -2.70 9.52
CA SER A 80 5.91 -2.28 8.17
C SER A 80 5.82 -0.76 8.00
N TYR A 81 6.97 -0.09 8.00
CA TYR A 81 7.03 1.37 7.78
C TYR A 81 6.54 1.81 6.40
N ILE A 82 6.66 0.94 5.38
CA ILE A 82 6.12 1.17 4.03
C ILE A 82 4.59 1.20 4.07
N PHE A 83 3.96 0.28 4.82
CA PHE A 83 2.51 0.24 4.98
C PHE A 83 1.99 1.49 5.71
N ILE A 84 2.72 1.95 6.73
CA ILE A 84 2.42 3.21 7.41
C ILE A 84 2.53 4.38 6.41
N GLY A 85 3.57 4.42 5.58
CA GLY A 85 3.73 5.45 4.55
C GLY A 85 2.57 5.51 3.57
N SER A 86 2.06 4.35 3.12
CA SER A 86 0.87 4.31 2.25
C SER A 86 -0.40 4.80 2.92
N ILE A 87 -0.61 4.49 4.21
CA ILE A 87 -1.75 5.02 4.98
C ILE A 87 -1.64 6.53 5.11
N VAL A 88 -0.46 7.04 5.43
CA VAL A 88 -0.21 8.49 5.57
C VAL A 88 -0.48 9.20 4.24
N TYR A 89 -0.02 8.65 3.12
CA TYR A 89 -0.32 9.20 1.80
C TYR A 89 -1.83 9.25 1.51
N LEU A 90 -2.57 8.17 1.81
CA LEU A 90 -4.02 8.12 1.66
C LEU A 90 -4.71 9.21 2.50
N LEU A 91 -4.30 9.38 3.76
CA LEU A 91 -4.84 10.42 4.64
C LEU A 91 -4.58 11.83 4.09
N PHE A 92 -3.39 12.08 3.54
CA PHE A 92 -3.10 13.34 2.86
C PHE A 92 -3.99 13.51 1.62
N ALA A 93 -4.13 12.49 0.76
CA ALA A 93 -4.97 12.57 -0.42
C ALA A 93 -6.42 12.92 -0.06
N VAL A 94 -7.00 12.26 0.94
CA VAL A 94 -8.36 12.55 1.44
C VAL A 94 -8.43 13.96 2.02
N GLY A 95 -7.48 14.34 2.88
CA GLY A 95 -7.45 15.65 3.52
C GLY A 95 -7.33 16.81 2.51
N PHE A 96 -6.44 16.69 1.52
CA PHE A 96 -6.30 17.68 0.45
C PHE A 96 -7.53 17.73 -0.45
N THR A 97 -8.11 16.58 -0.78
CA THR A 97 -9.36 16.51 -1.55
C THR A 97 -10.49 17.22 -0.83
N PHE A 98 -10.68 16.93 0.46
CA PHE A 98 -11.69 17.60 1.26
C PHE A 98 -11.43 19.10 1.39
N PHE A 99 -10.17 19.53 1.57
CA PHE A 99 -9.84 20.94 1.72
C PHE A 99 -10.06 21.76 0.45
N ILE A 100 -9.70 21.22 -0.71
CA ILE A 100 -9.86 21.88 -2.01
C ILE A 100 -11.33 21.91 -2.42
N TYR A 101 -12.03 20.78 -2.30
CA TYR A 101 -13.44 20.66 -2.66
C TYR A 101 -14.38 21.00 -1.50
N ARG A 102 -13.91 21.64 -0.42
CA ARG A 102 -14.74 21.98 0.74
C ARG A 102 -15.97 22.79 0.36
N GLU A 103 -15.83 23.65 -0.65
CA GLU A 103 -16.90 24.52 -1.16
C GLU A 103 -17.99 23.72 -1.87
N TYR A 104 -17.68 22.52 -2.37
CA TYR A 104 -18.67 21.59 -2.92
C TYR A 104 -19.40 20.76 -1.85
N PHE A 105 -18.79 20.60 -0.66
CA PHE A 105 -19.36 19.79 0.43
C PHE A 105 -20.10 20.61 1.49
N LEU A 106 -19.77 21.89 1.63
CA LEU A 106 -20.28 22.77 2.69
C LEU A 106 -21.18 23.90 2.19
N ASN A 107 -21.38 24.03 0.87
CA ASN A 107 -22.51 24.77 0.28
C ASN A 107 -23.63 23.79 -0.08
#